data_AF-A0A3P1VNK7-F1
#
_entry.id   AF-A0A3P1VNK7-F1
#
_cell.length_a   1.000
_cell.length_b   1.000
_cell.length_c   1.000
_cell.angle_alpha   90.00
_cell.angle_beta   90.00
_cell.angle_gamma   90.00
#
_symmetry.space_group_name_H-M   'P 1'
#
loop_
_entity.id
_entity.type
_entity.pdbx_description
1 polymer ?
#
loop_
_entity_poly.entity_id
_entity_poly.type
_entity_poly.pdbx_seq_one_letter_code
_entity_poly.pdbx_strand_id
1 'polypeptide(L)'
;MMDLTGKNIVITGSLRPLTREEAVRFLESKGAVVQNYVSSRTDILVVGHKQLNLFDPDKRSKKHDAALRRLSEGQLITFLSEEAFFDLVKKSQD
;
A
#
# COMPACT_ATOMS: atom_id res chain seq x y z
N MET A 1 16.89 3.68 -2.96
CA MET A 1 16.18 2.56 -2.31
C MET A 1 15.21 3.14 -1.32
N MET A 2 13.94 2.73 -1.31
CA MET A 2 12.99 3.23 -0.30
C MET A 2 13.17 2.40 0.97
N ASP A 3 13.52 3.06 2.08
CA ASP A 3 13.60 2.41 3.39
C ASP A 3 12.19 2.29 3.99
N LEU A 4 11.84 1.06 4.38
CA LEU A 4 10.54 0.71 4.95
C LEU A 4 10.59 0.56 6.47
N THR A 5 11.78 0.62 7.06
CA THR A 5 12.00 0.40 8.50
C THR A 5 11.22 1.43 9.32
N GLY A 6 10.39 0.95 10.25
CA GLY A 6 9.55 1.78 11.12
C GLY A 6 8.39 2.50 10.43
N LYS A 7 8.17 2.31 9.12
CA LYS A 7 7.07 2.96 8.41
C LYS A 7 5.75 2.23 8.62
N ASN A 8 4.68 2.99 8.78
CA ASN A 8 3.32 2.48 8.86
C ASN A 8 2.71 2.38 7.47
N ILE A 9 2.41 1.15 7.04
CA ILE A 9 2.01 0.85 5.67
C ILE A 9 0.59 0.30 5.66
N VAL A 10 -0.26 0.82 4.78
CA VAL A 10 -1.60 0.29 4.53
C VAL A 10 -1.65 -0.27 3.11
N ILE A 11 -2.16 -1.48 2.94
CA ILE A 11 -2.39 -2.05 1.61
C ILE A 11 -3.87 -1.91 1.23
N THR A 12 -4.15 -1.44 0.02
CA THR A 12 -5.49 -1.44 -0.60
C THR A 12 -5.46 -2.18 -1.93
N GLY A 13 -6.55 -2.88 -2.28
CA GLY A 13 -6.59 -3.73 -3.47
C GLY A 13 -5.90 -5.08 -3.25
N SER A 14 -5.84 -5.88 -4.32
CA SER A 14 -5.08 -7.13 -4.44
C SER A 14 -3.74 -6.87 -5.11
N LEU A 15 -2.67 -7.52 -4.64
CA LEU A 15 -1.32 -7.40 -5.19
C LEU A 15 -0.94 -8.69 -5.94
N ARG A 16 -1.66 -9.03 -7.00
CA ARG A 16 -1.47 -10.35 -7.66
C ARG A 16 -0.12 -10.40 -8.37
N PRO A 17 0.62 -11.53 -8.28
CA PRO A 17 0.17 -12.84 -7.80
C PRO A 17 0.29 -13.06 -6.28
N LEU A 18 0.86 -12.12 -5.52
CA LEU A 18 1.02 -12.28 -4.08
C LEU A 18 -0.33 -12.21 -3.35
N THR A 19 -0.48 -13.13 -2.40
CA THR A 19 -1.50 -13.04 -1.37
C THR A 19 -1.22 -11.84 -0.47
N ARG A 20 -2.27 -11.36 0.21
CA ARG A 20 -2.11 -10.24 1.13
C ARG A 20 -1.16 -10.60 2.27
N GLU A 21 -1.22 -11.84 2.73
CA GLU A 21 -0.40 -12.39 3.79
C GLU A 21 1.07 -12.44 3.39
N GLU A 22 1.39 -12.82 2.15
CA GLU A 22 2.76 -12.76 1.62
C GLU A 22 3.29 -11.33 1.54
N ALA A 23 2.47 -10.40 1.06
CA ALA A 23 2.83 -8.98 1.01
C ALA A 23 3.07 -8.42 2.42
N VAL A 24 2.24 -8.77 3.40
CA VAL A 24 2.43 -8.38 4.80
C VAL A 24 3.73 -8.92 5.35
N ARG A 25 3.99 -10.23 5.20
CA ARG A 25 5.24 -10.85 5.67
C ARG A 25 6.47 -10.20 5.07
N PHE A 26 6.44 -9.88 3.77
CA PHE A 26 7.53 -9.17 3.12
C PHE A 26 7.77 -7.79 3.76
N LEU A 27 6.73 -6.96 3.90
CA LEU A 27 6.85 -5.63 4.50
C LEU A 27 7.36 -5.69 5.95
N GLU A 28 6.84 -6.61 6.75
CA GLU A 28 7.27 -6.81 8.15
C GLU A 28 8.72 -7.29 8.23
N SER A 29 9.16 -8.17 7.32
CA SER A 29 10.56 -8.59 7.21
C SER A 29 11.52 -7.43 6.86
N LYS A 30 10.99 -6.33 6.30
CA LYS A 30 11.71 -5.08 6.03
C LYS A 30 11.56 -4.06 7.17
N GLY A 31 11.02 -4.47 8.32
CA GLY A 31 10.87 -3.64 9.51
C GLY A 31 9.69 -2.67 9.45
N ALA A 32 8.78 -2.81 8.50
CA ALA A 32 7.58 -1.99 8.43
C ALA A 32 6.48 -2.49 9.38
N VAL A 33 5.54 -1.60 9.69
CA VAL A 33 4.33 -1.93 10.47
C VAL A 33 3.12 -1.88 9.54
N VAL A 34 2.48 -3.03 9.30
CA VAL A 34 1.32 -3.10 8.41
C VAL A 34 0.03 -2.81 9.18
N GLN A 35 -0.76 -1.86 8.67
CA GLN A 35 -2.01 -1.40 9.27
C GLN A 35 -3.23 -1.79 8.42
N ASN A 36 -4.37 -2.01 9.08
CA ASN A 36 -5.62 -2.37 8.42
C ASN A 36 -6.39 -1.16 7.87
N TYR A 37 -6.14 0.03 8.40
CA TYR A 37 -6.86 1.26 8.07
C TYR A 37 -5.89 2.43 7.93
N VAL A 38 -6.26 3.42 7.11
CA VAL A 38 -5.49 4.66 6.98
C VAL A 38 -5.73 5.52 8.21
N SER A 39 -4.65 5.94 8.85
CA SER A 39 -4.62 6.72 10.09
C SER A 39 -3.69 7.94 9.96
N SER A 40 -3.67 8.79 10.98
CA SER A 40 -2.72 9.90 11.08
C SER A 40 -1.25 9.46 11.18
N ARG A 41 -1.01 8.17 11.42
CA ARG A 41 0.33 7.58 11.47
C ARG A 41 0.74 6.93 10.16
N THR A 42 -0.16 6.77 9.20
CA THR A 42 0.14 6.07 7.95
C THR A 42 1.14 6.88 7.12
N ASP A 43 2.25 6.24 6.75
CA ASP A 43 3.32 6.84 5.95
C ASP A 43 3.18 6.45 4.47
N ILE A 44 2.75 5.20 4.20
CA ILE A 44 2.67 4.64 2.85
C ILE A 44 1.33 3.95 2.64
N LEU A 45 0.68 4.22 1.50
CA LEU A 45 -0.43 3.43 0.98
C LEU A 45 0.04 2.63 -0.24
N VAL A 46 0.08 1.30 -0.12
CA VAL A 46 0.31 0.40 -1.25
C VAL A 46 -1.00 0.21 -2.01
N VAL A 47 -0.98 0.55 -3.29
CA VAL A 47 -2.14 0.51 -4.17
C VAL A 47 -2.02 -0.67 -5.13
N GLY A 48 -2.67 -1.76 -4.78
CA GLY A 48 -2.84 -2.93 -5.65
C GLY A 48 -4.04 -2.79 -6.58
N HIS A 49 -4.12 -3.67 -7.58
CA HIS A 49 -5.28 -3.78 -8.45
C HIS A 49 -6.56 -4.01 -7.65
N LYS A 50 -7.60 -3.23 -7.94
CA LYS A 50 -8.95 -3.50 -7.45
C LYS A 50 -9.69 -4.25 -8.55
N GLN A 51 -10.42 -5.32 -8.21
CA GLN A 51 -11.42 -5.84 -9.15
C GLN A 51 -12.45 -4.74 -9.35
N LEU A 52 -12.33 -4.02 -10.47
CA LEU A 52 -13.37 -3.12 -10.94
C LEU A 52 -14.56 -4.01 -11.28
N ASN A 53 -15.69 -3.78 -10.61
CA ASN A 53 -16.94 -4.26 -11.16
C ASN A 53 -17.10 -3.60 -12.53
N LEU A 54 -17.52 -4.35 -13.55
CA LEU A 54 -17.72 -3.82 -14.91
C LEU A 54 -18.58 -2.54 -14.96
N PHE A 55 -19.40 -2.33 -13.93
CA PHE A 55 -20.34 -1.23 -13.81
C PHE A 55 -19.79 0.01 -13.07
N ASP A 56 -18.56 -0.03 -12.54
CA ASP A 56 -18.02 1.08 -11.73
C ASP A 56 -16.47 1.13 -11.82
N PRO A 57 -15.91 1.43 -13.01
CA PRO A 57 -14.46 1.41 -13.27
C PRO A 57 -13.67 2.47 -12.49
N ASP A 58 -14.33 3.51 -11.97
CA ASP A 58 -13.67 4.61 -11.23
C ASP A 58 -13.79 4.49 -9.71
N LYS A 59 -14.42 3.42 -9.20
CA LYS A 59 -14.65 3.29 -7.76
C LYS A 59 -13.37 3.01 -6.99
N ARG A 60 -12.73 4.06 -6.48
CA ARG A 60 -11.61 4.00 -5.52
C ARG A 60 -12.03 3.30 -4.22
N SER A 61 -11.08 2.79 -3.44
CA SER A 61 -11.40 2.17 -2.15
C SER A 61 -11.58 3.25 -1.08
N LYS A 62 -12.38 2.96 -0.04
CA LYS A 62 -12.50 3.85 1.13
C LYS A 62 -11.14 4.21 1.75
N LYS A 63 -10.14 3.32 1.64
CA LYS A 63 -8.77 3.54 2.10
C LYS A 63 -8.04 4.56 1.22
N HIS A 64 -8.22 4.48 -0.09
CA HIS A 64 -7.67 5.45 -1.03
C HIS A 64 -8.25 6.84 -0.78
N ASP A 65 -9.57 6.96 -0.59
CA ASP A 65 -10.22 8.24 -0.29
C ASP A 65 -9.75 8.81 1.06
N ALA A 66 -9.61 7.95 2.08
CA ALA A 66 -9.09 8.33 3.38
C ALA A 66 -7.62 8.80 3.33
N ALA A 67 -6.80 8.25 2.43
CA ALA A 67 -5.43 8.69 2.21
C ALA A 67 -5.38 10.04 1.47
N LEU A 68 -6.20 10.23 0.44
CA LEU A 68 -6.31 11.52 -0.27
C LEU A 68 -6.77 12.64 0.65
N ARG A 69 -7.76 12.37 1.51
CA ARG A 69 -8.24 13.32 2.50
C ARG A 69 -7.11 13.77 3.44
N ARG A 70 -6.35 12.81 3.97
CA ARG A 70 -5.21 13.11 4.85
C ARG A 70 -4.10 13.87 4.15
N LEU A 71 -3.82 13.53 2.88
CA LEU A 71 -2.88 14.28 2.05
C LEU A 71 -3.33 15.74 1.89
N SER A 72 -4.64 15.97 1.67
CA SER A 72 -5.20 17.33 1.60
C SER A 72 -5.19 18.07 2.94
N GLU A 73 -5.20 17.34 4.06
CA GLU A 73 -5.05 17.86 5.42
C GLU A 73 -3.58 18.12 5.80
N GLY A 74 -2.64 17.90 4.86
CA GLY A 74 -1.21 18.18 5.04
C GLY A 74 -0.36 17.01 5.54
N GLN A 75 -0.95 15.82 5.71
CA GLN A 75 -0.20 14.62 6.06
C GLN A 75 0.61 14.13 4.85
N LEU A 76 1.89 13.82 5.05
CA LEU A 76 2.72 13.24 4.01
C LEU A 76 2.43 11.74 3.90
N ILE A 77 1.61 11.36 2.91
CA ILE A 77 1.33 9.96 2.58
C ILE A 77 1.90 9.65 1.19
N THR A 78 2.79 8.66 1.13
CA THR A 78 3.33 8.18 -0.15
C THR A 78 2.43 7.09 -0.73
N PHE A 79 2.05 7.24 -1.99
CA PHE A 79 1.34 6.19 -2.73
C PHE A 79 2.36 5.31 -3.44
N LEU A 80 2.40 4.03 -3.08
CA LEU A 80 3.25 3.03 -3.72
C LEU A 80 2.41 2.21 -4.68
N SER A 81 2.69 2.30 -5.99
CA SER A 81 2.01 1.46 -6.98
C SER A 81 2.36 -0.01 -6.82
N GLU A 82 1.51 -0.88 -7.36
CA GLU A 82 1.78 -2.32 -7.41
C GLU A 82 3.11 -2.64 -8.11
N GLU A 83 3.40 -2.00 -9.24
CA GLU A 83 4.67 -2.15 -9.96
C GLU A 83 5.88 -1.82 -9.09
N ALA A 84 5.85 -0.64 -8.43
CA ALA A 84 6.93 -0.21 -7.55
C ALA A 84 7.08 -1.12 -6.33
N PHE A 85 5.97 -1.67 -5.81
CA PHE A 85 6.00 -2.67 -4.75
C PHE A 85 6.71 -3.96 -5.22
N PHE A 86 6.39 -4.46 -6.42
CA PHE A 86 7.03 -5.65 -6.95
C PHE A 86 8.51 -5.47 -7.25
N ASP A 87 8.93 -4.27 -7.66
CA ASP A 87 10.35 -3.96 -7.82
C ASP A 87 11.12 -4.03 -6.51
N LEU A 88 10.50 -3.64 -5.39
CA LEU A 88 11.08 -3.80 -4.06
C LEU A 88 11.19 -5.28 -3.66
N VAL A 89 10.20 -6.09 -4.02
CA VAL A 89 10.20 -7.54 -3.74
C VAL A 89 11.30 -8.24 -4.53
N LYS A 90 11.40 -8.00 -5.85
CA LYS A 90 12.39 -8.65 -6.73
C LYS A 90 13.82 -8.35 -6.29
N LYS A 91 14.13 -7.08 -6.05
CA LYS A 91 15.48 -6.64 -5.63
C LYS A 91 15.89 -7.09 -4.23
N SER A 92 14.98 -7.70 -3.47
CA SER A 92 15.29 -8.33 -2.17
C SER A 92 15.64 -9.82 -2.30
N GLN A 93 15.44 -10.42 -3.46
CA GLN A 93 15.73 -11.83 -3.72
C GLN A 93 17.06 -12.02 -4.47
N ASP A 94 17.68 -10.92 -4.92
CA ASP A 94 19.04 -10.85 -5.45
C ASP A 94 20.03 -10.49 -4.33
#